data_AF-A0A1W2DDQ6-F1
#
_entry.id   AF-A0A1W2DDQ6-F1
#
_cell.length_a   1.000
_cell.length_b   1.000
_cell.length_c   1.000
_cell.angle_alpha   90.00
_cell.angle_beta   90.00
_cell.angle_gamma   90.00
#
_symmetry.space_group_name_H-M   'P 1'
#
loop_
_entity.id
_entity.type
_entity.pdbx_description
1 polymer ?
#
loop_
_entity_poly.entity_id
_entity_poly.type
_entity_poly.pdbx_seq_one_letter_code
_entity_poly.pdbx_strand_id
1 'polypeptide(L)'
;MPDMAKRIESMHRQDIGVAWAFVVGLWLAIIFVASATWSLAPNGAARTMLLIGGAMILLLNTAAILAMLRHYREDRDFMYGLDIKFLDIARAQKRQ
;
A
#
# COMPACT_ATOMS: atom_id res chain seq x y z
N MET A 1 -12.64 7.17 -25.70
CA MET A 1 -11.89 8.01 -24.73
C MET A 1 -10.70 7.24 -24.12
N PRO A 2 -9.68 6.89 -24.92
CA PRO A 2 -8.50 6.14 -24.44
C PRO A 2 -7.55 6.98 -23.54
N ASP A 3 -7.64 8.30 -23.59
CA ASP A 3 -6.79 9.22 -22.81
C ASP A 3 -7.13 9.26 -21.31
N MET A 4 -8.42 9.13 -20.96
CA MET A 4 -8.87 9.15 -19.57
C MET A 4 -8.45 7.89 -18.82
N ALA A 5 -8.58 6.72 -19.46
CA ALA A 5 -8.14 5.44 -18.90
C ALA A 5 -6.63 5.43 -18.61
N LYS A 6 -5.81 5.96 -19.54
CA LYS A 6 -4.36 6.08 -19.35
C LYS A 6 -3.95 7.01 -18.20
N ARG A 7 -4.64 8.14 -18.01
CA ARG A 7 -4.36 9.07 -16.89
C ARG A 7 -4.74 8.50 -15.53
N ILE A 8 -5.85 7.76 -15.45
CA ILE A 8 -6.29 7.09 -14.22
C ILE A 8 -5.28 6.02 -13.82
N GLU A 9 -4.80 5.23 -14.78
CA GLU A 9 -3.78 4.19 -14.54
C GLU A 9 -2.42 4.79 -14.12
N SER A 10 -2.03 5.94 -14.67
CA SER A 10 -0.81 6.63 -14.26
C SER A 10 -0.88 7.22 -12.85
N MET A 11 -2.01 7.81 -12.46
CA MET A 11 -2.21 8.31 -11.09
C MET A 11 -2.20 7.16 -10.09
N HIS A 12 -2.90 6.07 -10.40
CA HIS A 12 -2.95 4.88 -9.54
C HIS A 12 -1.54 4.27 -9.32
N ARG A 13 -0.72 4.19 -10.38
CA ARG A 13 0.66 3.68 -10.25
C ARG A 13 1.54 4.62 -9.42
N GLN A 14 1.30 5.92 -9.52
CA GLN A 14 2.02 6.93 -8.74
C GLN A 14 1.63 6.87 -7.25
N ASP A 15 0.35 6.73 -6.92
CA ASP A 15 -0.13 6.64 -5.54
C ASP A 15 0.42 5.40 -4.84
N ILE A 16 0.47 4.26 -5.54
CA ILE A 16 1.14 3.04 -5.05
C ILE A 16 2.63 3.28 -4.83
N GLY A 17 3.29 3.97 -5.77
CA GLY A 17 4.71 4.31 -5.67
C GLY A 17 5.01 5.18 -4.45
N VAL A 18 4.16 6.19 -4.18
CA VAL A 18 4.27 7.07 -3.02
C VAL A 18 4.02 6.30 -1.72
N ALA A 19 3.01 5.42 -1.68
CA ALA A 19 2.74 4.58 -0.51
C ALA A 19 3.94 3.69 -0.16
N TRP A 20 4.57 3.06 -1.16
CA TRP A 20 5.79 2.28 -0.95
C TRP A 20 6.99 3.13 -0.56
N ALA A 21 7.13 4.35 -1.11
CA ALA A 21 8.19 5.27 -0.70
C ALA A 21 8.06 5.65 0.79
N PHE A 22 6.84 5.86 1.29
CA PHE A 22 6.60 6.07 2.72
C PHE A 22 6.99 4.86 3.57
N VAL A 23 6.64 3.64 3.15
CA VAL A 23 7.03 2.41 3.85
C VAL A 23 8.56 2.30 3.90
N VAL A 24 9.25 2.42 2.77
CA VAL A 24 10.72 2.34 2.71
C VAL A 24 11.36 3.44 3.56
N GLY A 25 10.87 4.67 3.49
CA GLY A 25 11.34 5.79 4.30
C GLY A 25 11.22 5.51 5.80
N LEU A 26 10.09 4.95 6.24
CA LEU A 26 9.89 4.56 7.63
C LEU A 26 10.85 3.45 8.07
N TRP A 27 11.06 2.42 7.23
CA TRP A 27 12.04 1.36 7.49
C TRP A 27 13.45 1.92 7.70
N LEU A 28 13.90 2.80 6.80
CA LEU A 28 15.21 3.45 6.92
C LEU A 28 15.30 4.30 8.19
N ALA A 29 14.26 5.07 8.51
CA ALA A 29 14.24 5.91 9.71
C ALA A 29 14.34 5.08 11.00
N ILE A 30 13.54 4.02 11.15
CA ILE A 30 13.55 3.18 12.35
C ILE A 30 14.87 2.42 12.49
N ILE A 31 15.41 1.86 11.40
CA ILE A 31 16.71 1.17 11.43
C ILE A 31 17.83 2.15 11.79
N PHE A 32 17.82 3.34 11.19
CA PHE A 32 18.78 4.39 11.50
C PHE A 32 18.73 4.77 12.98
N VAL A 33 17.53 5.05 13.52
CA VAL A 33 17.37 5.39 14.93
C VAL A 33 17.86 4.25 15.82
N ALA A 34 17.46 3.00 15.55
CA ALA A 34 17.90 1.85 16.33
C ALA A 34 19.42 1.68 16.34
N SER A 35 20.09 1.94 15.21
CA SER A 35 21.55 1.92 15.10
C SER A 35 22.19 3.08 15.86
N ALA A 36 21.69 4.31 15.66
CA ALA A 36 22.22 5.52 16.28
C ALA A 36 22.06 5.52 17.82
N THR A 37 20.99 4.91 18.33
CA THR A 37 20.71 4.84 19.77
C THR A 37 21.21 3.56 20.42
N TRP A 38 21.88 2.66 19.69
CA TRP A 38 22.26 1.33 20.21
C TRP A 38 23.16 1.40 21.45
N SER A 39 24.11 2.34 21.47
CA SER A 39 25.01 2.59 22.60
C SER A 39 24.33 3.32 23.78
N LEU A 40 23.19 3.98 23.55
CA LEU A 40 22.42 4.66 24.59
C LEU A 40 21.57 3.68 25.41
N ALA A 41 21.28 2.49 24.86
CA ALA A 41 20.50 1.47 25.55
C ALA A 41 21.34 0.83 26.67
N PRO A 42 20.98 1.04 27.96
CA PRO A 42 21.86 0.78 29.10
C PRO A 42 21.99 -0.71 29.45
N ASN A 43 21.03 -1.55 29.04
CA ASN A 43 21.02 -2.97 29.35
C ASN A 43 20.35 -3.79 28.23
N GLY A 44 20.46 -5.12 28.32
CA GLY A 44 19.89 -6.03 27.33
C GLY A 44 18.37 -5.91 27.20
N ALA A 45 17.65 -5.68 28.30
CA ALA A 45 16.20 -5.52 28.29
C ALA A 45 15.76 -4.28 27.48
N ALA A 46 16.45 -3.15 27.65
CA ALA A 46 16.20 -1.93 26.89
C ALA A 46 16.43 -2.12 25.39
N ARG A 47 17.47 -2.87 25.00
CA ARG A 47 17.74 -3.21 23.60
C ARG A 47 16.64 -4.09 23.01
N THR A 48 16.20 -5.11 23.75
CA THR A 48 15.08 -5.96 23.34
C THR A 48 13.80 -5.15 23.18
N MET A 49 13.51 -4.22 24.11
CA MET A 49 12.34 -3.34 24.03
C MET A 49 12.41 -2.44 22.78
N LEU A 50 13.58 -1.87 22.49
CA LEU A 50 13.83 -1.06 21.28
C LEU A 50 13.58 -1.87 20.00
N LEU A 51 14.08 -3.11 19.94
CA LEU A 51 13.91 -3.98 18.79
C LEU A 51 12.46 -4.40 18.60
N ILE A 52 11.76 -4.80 19.67
CA ILE A 52 10.35 -5.19 19.60
C ILE A 52 9.48 -4.00 19.20
N GLY A 53 9.68 -2.83 19.84
CA GLY A 53 8.94 -1.62 19.52
C GLY A 53 9.15 -1.16 18.08
N GLY A 54 10.42 -1.14 17.63
CA GLY A 54 10.76 -0.82 16.25
C GLY A 54 10.15 -1.81 15.25
N ALA A 55 10.25 -3.11 15.52
CA ALA A 55 9.66 -4.15 14.69
C ALA A 55 8.13 -4.03 14.61
N MET A 56 7.44 -3.77 15.73
CA MET A 56 6.00 -3.55 15.74
C MET A 56 5.60 -2.37 14.86
N ILE A 57 6.28 -1.22 15.00
CA ILE A 57 5.99 -0.03 14.18
C ILE A 57 6.11 -0.35 12.70
N LEU A 58 7.20 -1.02 12.30
CA LEU A 58 7.47 -1.38 10.91
C LEU A 58 6.46 -2.38 10.36
N LEU A 59 6.20 -3.46 11.07
CA LEU A 59 5.27 -4.50 10.64
C LEU A 59 3.84 -3.98 10.56
N LEU A 60 3.37 -3.26 11.57
CA LEU A 60 2.01 -2.73 11.60
C LEU A 60 1.78 -1.67 10.52
N ASN A 61 2.73 -0.75 10.31
CA ASN A 61 2.60 0.24 9.23
C ASN A 61 2.64 -0.42 7.85
N THR A 62 3.55 -1.38 7.64
CA THR A 62 3.63 -2.11 6.37
C THR A 62 2.34 -2.89 6.11
N ALA A 63 1.78 -3.55 7.13
CA ALA A 63 0.51 -4.25 7.05
C ALA A 63 -0.67 -3.31 6.76
N ALA A 64 -0.71 -2.13 7.38
CA ALA A 64 -1.75 -1.13 7.14
C ALA A 64 -1.73 -0.63 5.69
N ILE A 65 -0.54 -0.31 5.15
CA ILE A 65 -0.39 0.08 3.75
C ILE A 65 -0.75 -1.08 2.82
N LEU A 66 -0.31 -2.31 3.11
CA LEU A 66 -0.71 -3.49 2.33
C LEU A 66 -2.21 -3.72 2.36
N ALA A 67 -2.88 -3.51 3.51
CA ALA A 67 -4.32 -3.61 3.63
C ALA A 67 -5.03 -2.52 2.83
N MET A 68 -4.54 -1.27 2.87
CA MET A 68 -5.03 -0.17 2.05
C MET A 68 -4.92 -0.50 0.56
N LEU A 69 -3.76 -1.00 0.12
CA LEU A 69 -3.52 -1.41 -1.27
C LEU A 69 -4.33 -2.64 -1.69
N ARG A 70 -4.55 -3.59 -0.77
CA ARG A 70 -5.35 -4.80 -1.02
C ARG A 70 -6.84 -4.47 -1.11
N HIS A 71 -7.35 -3.64 -0.21
CA HIS A 71 -8.74 -3.18 -0.24
C HIS A 71 -9.04 -2.43 -1.54
N TYR A 72 -8.06 -1.68 -2.07
CA TYR A 72 -8.13 -1.08 -3.41
C TYR A 72 -8.26 -2.08 -4.57
N ARG A 73 -7.74 -3.30 -4.43
CA ARG A 73 -7.92 -4.39 -5.41
C ARG A 73 -9.28 -5.06 -5.26
N GLU A 74 -9.77 -5.18 -4.03
CA GLU A 74 -11.04 -5.84 -3.71
C GLU A 74 -12.25 -4.99 -4.18
N ASP A 75 -12.17 -3.66 -4.10
CA ASP A 75 -13.17 -2.75 -4.69
C ASP A 75 -13.14 -2.72 -6.24
N ARG A 76 -12.03 -3.14 -6.83
CA ARG A 76 -11.84 -3.18 -8.29
C ARG A 76 -12.70 -4.26 -8.96
N ASP A 77 -12.90 -5.40 -8.29
CA ASP A 77 -13.68 -6.52 -8.82
C ASP A 77 -15.20 -6.22 -8.79
N PHE A 78 -15.65 -5.40 -7.85
CA PHE A 78 -17.02 -4.89 -7.82
C PHE A 78 -17.28 -3.87 -8.94
N MET A 79 -16.36 -2.91 -9.14
CA MET A 79 -16.53 -1.87 -10.15
C MET A 79 -16.43 -2.41 -11.60
N TYR A 80 -15.47 -3.31 -11.88
CA TYR A 80 -15.34 -3.89 -13.23
C TYR A 80 -16.41 -4.94 -13.55
N GLY A 81 -16.93 -5.66 -12.54
CA GLY A 81 -18.06 -6.56 -12.75
C GLY A 81 -19.31 -5.83 -13.28
N LEU A 82 -19.54 -4.61 -12.79
CA LEU A 82 -20.66 -3.77 -13.22
C LEU A 82 -20.46 -3.21 -14.65
N ASP A 83 -19.26 -2.74 -14.97
CA ASP A 83 -18.92 -2.21 -16.30
C ASP A 83 -18.99 -3.29 -17.40
N ILE A 84 -18.50 -4.50 -17.13
CA ILE A 84 -18.61 -5.63 -18.06
C ILE A 84 -20.08 -5.99 -18.30
N LYS A 85 -20.90 -5.99 -17.24
CA LYS A 85 -22.33 -6.26 -17.32
C LYS A 85 -23.07 -5.21 -18.17
N PHE A 86 -22.74 -3.92 -18.04
CA PHE A 86 -23.34 -2.88 -18.88
C PHE A 86 -22.88 -2.95 -20.34
N LEU A 87 -21.60 -3.27 -20.58
CA LEU A 87 -21.07 -3.50 -21.93
C LEU A 87 -21.75 -4.70 -22.63
N ASP A 88 -22.03 -5.78 -21.88
CA ASP A 88 -22.74 -6.94 -22.41
C ASP A 88 -24.20 -6.64 -22.73
N ILE A 89 -24.90 -5.88 -21.87
CA ILE A 89 -26.27 -5.42 -22.14
C ILE A 89 -26.31 -4.53 -23.41
N ALA A 90 -25.36 -3.61 -23.56
CA ALA A 90 -25.28 -2.74 -24.74
C ALA A 90 -24.97 -3.53 -26.03
N ARG A 91 -24.14 -4.57 -25.96
CA ARG A 91 -23.84 -5.46 -27.10
C ARG A 91 -25.02 -6.37 -27.46
N ALA A 92 -25.76 -6.85 -26.46
CA ALA A 92 -26.97 -7.66 -26.67
C ALA A 92 -28.08 -6.84 -27.34
N GLN A 93 -28.27 -5.58 -26.94
CA GLN A 93 -29.22 -4.66 -27.61
C GLN A 93 -28.82 -4.29 -29.04
N LYS A 94 -27.53 -4.34 -29.38
CA LYS A 94 -27.04 -4.03 -30.74
C LYS A 94 -27.11 -5.23 -31.71
N ARG A 95 -27.41 -6.43 -31.19
CA ARG A 95 -27.55 -7.67 -31.96
C ARG A 95 -29.03 -8.07 -32.19
N GLN A 96 -29.97 -7.33 -31.62
CA GLN A 96 -31.38 -7.33 -32.01
C GLN A 96 -31.62 -6.22 -33.04
#